data_AF-A0A3N5VWT2-F1
#
_entry.id   AF-A0A3N5VWT2-F1
#
_cell.length_a   1.000
_cell.length_b   1.000
_cell.length_c   1.000
_cell.angle_alpha   90.00
_cell.angle_beta   90.00
_cell.angle_gamma   90.00
#
_symmetry.space_group_name_H-M   'P 1'
#
loop_
_entity.id
_entity.type
_entity.pdbx_description
1 polymer ?
#
loop_
_entity_poly.entity_id
_entity_poly.type
_entity_poly.pdbx_seq_one_letter_code
_entity_poly.pdbx_strand_id
1 'polypeptide(L)'
;MAEKKPATRSHEHEIEIGVPARVVWRALTEPKTLTRWYVEKADVEPRQGGRYRLSWGAEGDGEARIDVWEPNRRLRLVHLPFEGAPPMPDGCAIVEDFTMEEEDGTTLLRLVNSGIPETPEWDGFFTGTDSGWDGYFEFLRDMLEVGDDDETDLGIEEDDSARAPRASGAKQSGPRPPDAGRRRRQDGGARPHRPPRRQTDRFSP
;
A
#
# COMPACT_ATOMS: atom_id res chain seq x y z
N MET A 1 9.48 10.58 -34.04
CA MET A 1 8.26 10.02 -33.42
C MET A 1 8.21 10.60 -32.03
N ALA A 2 7.26 11.48 -31.70
CA ALA A 2 7.11 11.92 -30.31
C ALA A 2 6.52 10.74 -29.54
N GLU A 3 7.28 10.15 -28.62
CA GLU A 3 6.74 9.16 -27.69
C GLU A 3 5.60 9.81 -26.92
N LYS A 4 4.38 9.32 -27.19
CA LYS A 4 3.19 9.78 -26.49
C LYS A 4 3.34 9.29 -25.06
N LYS A 5 3.51 10.21 -24.10
CA LYS A 5 3.54 9.85 -22.68
C LYS A 5 2.34 8.93 -22.38
N PRO A 6 2.55 7.80 -21.70
CA PRO A 6 1.45 6.94 -21.28
C PRO A 6 0.42 7.76 -20.50
N ALA A 7 -0.86 7.53 -20.79
CA ALA A 7 -1.95 8.20 -20.08
C ALA A 7 -2.05 7.64 -18.66
N THR A 8 -2.20 8.53 -17.68
CA THR A 8 -2.28 8.20 -16.26
C THR A 8 -3.48 8.91 -15.64
N ARG A 9 -4.10 8.25 -14.68
CA ARG A 9 -5.22 8.74 -13.87
C ARG A 9 -4.80 8.98 -12.42
N SER A 10 -5.67 9.65 -11.69
CA SER A 10 -5.52 9.96 -10.27
C SER A 10 -6.88 9.98 -9.56
N HIS A 11 -6.87 9.81 -8.25
CA HIS A 11 -8.00 10.07 -7.35
C HIS A 11 -7.51 10.89 -6.15
N GLU A 12 -8.44 11.56 -5.49
CA GLU A 12 -8.18 12.41 -4.33
C GLU A 12 -9.15 12.09 -3.20
N HIS A 13 -8.65 12.15 -1.97
CA HIS A 13 -9.43 11.94 -0.76
C HIS A 13 -9.10 13.05 0.23
N GLU A 14 -10.09 13.52 0.97
CA GLU A 14 -9.92 14.52 2.02
C GLU A 14 -10.74 14.14 3.25
N ILE A 15 -10.20 14.44 4.43
CA ILE A 15 -10.88 14.24 5.70
C ILE A 15 -10.45 15.29 6.71
N GLU A 16 -11.40 15.76 7.50
CA GLU A 16 -11.15 16.58 8.68
C GLU A 16 -10.99 15.67 9.90
N ILE A 17 -9.94 15.91 10.68
CA ILE A 17 -9.63 15.15 11.89
C ILE A 17 -9.50 16.14 13.03
N GLY A 18 -10.26 15.93 14.12
CA GLY A 18 -10.29 16.80 15.30
C GLY A 18 -9.03 16.77 16.17
N VAL A 19 -7.84 16.64 15.56
CA VAL A 19 -6.55 16.68 16.24
C VAL A 19 -5.56 17.58 15.48
N PRO A 20 -4.51 18.10 16.14
CA PRO A 20 -3.50 18.94 15.49
C PRO A 20 -2.65 18.18 14.46
N ALA A 21 -2.07 18.89 13.49
CA ALA A 21 -1.36 18.30 12.35
C ALA A 21 -0.13 17.50 12.78
N ARG A 22 0.47 17.85 13.93
CA ARG A 22 1.56 17.06 14.54
C ARG A 22 1.15 15.63 14.85
N VAL A 23 -0.11 15.41 15.26
CA VAL A 23 -0.63 14.09 15.63
C VAL A 23 -0.86 13.26 14.37
N VAL A 24 -1.50 13.86 13.36
CA VAL A 24 -1.69 13.25 12.03
C VAL A 24 -0.35 12.91 11.38
N TRP A 25 0.62 13.83 11.44
CA TRP A 25 1.96 13.62 10.90
C TRP A 25 2.65 12.41 11.51
N ARG A 26 2.61 12.28 12.85
CA ARG A 26 3.17 11.12 13.54
C ARG A 26 2.46 9.83 13.13
N ALA A 27 1.15 9.88 12.89
CA ALA A 27 0.40 8.71 12.44
C ALA A 27 0.78 8.22 11.05
N LEU A 28 1.20 9.13 10.16
CA LEU A 28 1.68 8.79 8.82
C LEU A 28 3.17 8.47 8.74
N THR A 29 3.98 8.86 9.73
CA THR A 29 5.45 8.80 9.60
C THR A 29 6.14 7.94 10.65
N GLU A 30 5.53 7.73 11.81
CA GLU A 30 6.13 6.92 12.86
C GLU A 30 5.78 5.44 12.65
N PRO A 31 6.78 4.54 12.55
CA PRO A 31 6.54 3.13 12.37
C PRO A 31 5.61 2.53 13.43
N LYS A 32 5.75 2.96 14.69
CA LYS A 32 4.90 2.48 15.80
C LYS A 32 3.43 2.80 15.55
N THR A 33 3.12 4.00 15.06
CA THR A 33 1.74 4.42 14.82
C THR A 33 1.20 3.81 13.54
N LEU A 34 1.98 3.78 12.46
CA LEU A 34 1.64 3.09 11.21
C LEU A 34 1.25 1.63 11.44
N THR A 35 1.94 0.92 12.34
CA THR A 35 1.62 -0.48 12.66
C THR A 35 0.34 -0.69 13.47
N ARG A 36 -0.25 0.38 14.03
CA ARG A 36 -1.52 0.29 14.74
C ARG A 36 -2.73 0.31 13.81
N TRP A 37 -2.61 0.96 12.66
CA TRP A 37 -3.77 1.26 11.82
C TRP A 37 -3.63 0.83 10.36
N TYR A 38 -2.42 0.83 9.80
CA TYR A 38 -2.23 0.67 8.36
C TYR A 38 -1.56 -0.64 7.95
N VAL A 39 -0.52 -1.05 8.66
CA VAL A 39 0.40 -2.12 8.24
C VAL A 39 0.78 -3.05 9.38
N GLU A 40 1.31 -4.23 9.09
CA GLU A 40 1.89 -5.10 10.13
C GLU A 40 3.30 -4.65 10.53
N LYS A 41 4.08 -4.13 9.58
CA LYS A 41 5.42 -3.59 9.82
C LYS A 41 5.66 -2.35 8.98
N ALA A 42 6.39 -1.40 9.55
CA ALA A 42 6.84 -0.19 8.89
C ALA A 42 8.33 0.06 9.16
N ASP A 43 9.04 0.55 8.16
CA ASP A 43 10.41 1.08 8.25
C ASP A 43 10.45 2.40 7.47
N VAL A 44 10.67 3.50 8.19
CA VAL A 44 10.63 4.85 7.64
C VAL A 44 11.93 5.56 7.99
N GLU A 45 12.63 6.04 6.96
CA GLU A 45 13.77 6.95 7.12
C GLU A 45 13.28 8.40 7.04
N PRO A 46 13.16 9.14 8.15
CA PRO A 46 12.40 10.40 8.23
C PRO A 46 13.16 11.59 7.62
N ARG A 47 13.35 11.57 6.31
CA ARG A 47 14.07 12.61 5.55
C ARG A 47 13.69 12.58 4.08
N GLN A 48 13.87 13.71 3.42
CA GLN A 48 13.81 13.76 1.96
C GLN A 48 14.84 12.79 1.33
N GLY A 49 14.40 12.05 0.32
CA GLY A 49 15.16 10.98 -0.30
C GLY A 49 15.38 9.75 0.58
N GLY A 50 14.69 9.66 1.72
CA GLY A 50 14.64 8.48 2.58
C GLY A 50 13.79 7.37 2.00
N ARG A 51 13.95 6.16 2.57
CA ARG A 51 13.13 4.98 2.27
C ARG A 51 11.87 4.98 3.13
N TYR A 52 10.76 4.58 2.54
CA TYR A 52 9.47 4.37 3.19
C TYR A 52 8.96 2.98 2.82
N ARG A 53 9.15 2.00 3.70
CA ARG A 53 8.82 0.59 3.45
C ARG A 53 7.70 0.13 4.38
N LEU A 54 6.69 -0.48 3.79
CA LEU A 54 5.50 -0.97 4.45
C LEU A 54 5.30 -2.45 4.13
N SER A 55 4.83 -3.22 5.11
CA SER A 55 4.57 -4.65 4.96
C SER A 55 3.20 -5.01 5.52
N TRP A 56 2.41 -5.69 4.70
CA TRP A 56 1.11 -6.28 5.06
C TRP A 56 1.24 -7.80 5.28
N GLY A 57 2.45 -8.26 5.63
CA GLY A 57 2.70 -9.66 5.96
C GLY A 57 2.55 -10.57 4.75
N ALA A 58 1.56 -11.46 4.78
CA ALA A 58 1.33 -12.41 3.69
C ALA A 58 0.83 -11.77 2.39
N GLU A 59 0.41 -10.50 2.45
CA GLU A 59 -0.20 -9.77 1.35
C GLU A 59 0.81 -9.00 0.52
N GLY A 60 2.04 -8.86 1.04
CA GLY A 60 3.18 -8.30 0.33
C GLY A 60 3.80 -7.10 1.03
N ASP A 61 4.86 -6.59 0.41
CA ASP A 61 5.60 -5.42 0.84
C ASP A 61 5.51 -4.33 -0.24
N GLY A 62 5.37 -3.09 0.19
CA GLY A 62 5.49 -1.90 -0.63
C GLY A 62 6.72 -1.09 -0.22
N GLU A 63 7.42 -0.51 -1.19
CA GLU A 63 8.53 0.40 -0.94
C GLU A 63 8.34 1.67 -1.76
N ALA A 64 8.51 2.82 -1.11
CA ALA A 64 8.49 4.12 -1.74
C ALA A 64 9.72 4.94 -1.33
N ARG A 65 10.08 5.87 -2.21
CA ARG A 65 11.05 6.93 -1.93
C ARG A 65 10.31 8.18 -1.49
N ILE A 66 10.77 8.79 -0.41
CA ILE A 66 10.25 10.07 0.06
C ILE A 66 10.81 11.18 -0.85
N ASP A 67 9.95 11.80 -1.64
CA ASP A 67 10.31 12.90 -2.56
C ASP A 67 10.22 14.27 -1.86
N VAL A 68 9.22 14.45 -1.00
CA VAL A 68 9.03 15.64 -0.15
C VAL A 68 8.82 15.21 1.29
N TRP A 69 9.52 15.86 2.21
CA TRP A 69 9.42 15.67 3.65
C TRP A 69 9.33 17.04 4.33
N GLU A 70 8.11 17.52 4.53
CA GLU A 70 7.82 18.78 5.20
C GLU A 70 6.98 18.49 6.45
N PRO A 71 7.62 18.42 7.63
CA PRO A 71 6.95 18.04 8.87
C PRO A 71 5.66 18.81 9.12
N ASN A 72 4.60 18.08 9.45
CA ASN A 72 3.25 18.58 9.74
C ASN A 72 2.58 19.36 8.58
N ARG A 73 3.08 19.22 7.35
CA ARG A 73 2.56 19.96 6.19
C ARG A 73 2.41 19.10 4.95
N ARG A 74 3.46 18.38 4.55
CA ARG A 74 3.46 17.64 3.30
C ARG A 74 4.38 16.44 3.30
N LEU A 75 3.87 15.31 2.86
CA LEU A 75 4.62 14.08 2.63
C LEU A 75 4.32 13.59 1.22
N ARG A 76 5.35 13.49 0.38
CA ARG A 76 5.20 12.96 -0.99
C ARG A 76 6.02 11.69 -1.15
N LEU A 77 5.36 10.62 -1.55
CA LEU A 77 5.93 9.29 -1.72
C LEU A 77 5.88 8.90 -3.20
N VAL A 78 7.01 8.43 -3.72
CA VAL A 78 7.10 7.88 -5.07
C VAL A 78 7.36 6.38 -4.94
N HIS A 79 6.37 5.58 -5.30
CA HIS A 79 6.39 4.13 -5.14
C HIS A 79 7.35 3.47 -6.13
N LEU A 80 8.13 2.53 -5.62
CA LEU A 80 8.94 1.62 -6.41
C LEU A 80 8.08 0.45 -6.90
N PRO A 81 8.52 -0.27 -7.96
CA PRO A 81 7.85 -1.50 -8.37
C PRO A 81 7.78 -2.51 -7.22
N PHE A 82 6.59 -3.00 -6.94
CA PHE A 82 6.34 -4.00 -5.88
C PHE A 82 5.94 -5.35 -6.49
N GLU A 83 6.11 -6.42 -5.72
CA GLU A 83 5.83 -7.78 -6.18
C GLU A 83 4.33 -7.95 -6.45
N GLY A 84 3.99 -8.53 -7.60
CA GLY A 84 2.59 -8.74 -8.01
C GLY A 84 1.95 -7.54 -8.72
N ALA A 85 2.61 -6.38 -8.77
CA ALA A 85 2.16 -5.25 -9.58
C ALA A 85 2.22 -5.58 -11.08
N PRO A 86 1.28 -5.07 -11.90
CA PRO A 86 1.47 -5.06 -13.35
C PRO A 86 2.74 -4.29 -13.74
N PRO A 87 3.32 -4.56 -14.92
CA PRO A 87 4.45 -3.77 -15.41
C PRO A 87 4.10 -2.28 -15.48
N MET A 88 4.94 -1.46 -14.86
CA MET A 88 4.82 -0.01 -14.93
C MET A 88 5.33 0.48 -16.30
N PRO A 89 4.56 1.30 -17.05
CA PRO A 89 5.06 1.92 -18.27
C PRO A 89 6.28 2.82 -18.01
N ASP A 90 7.19 2.90 -18.97
CA ASP A 90 8.37 3.75 -18.86
C ASP A 90 7.98 5.21 -18.60
N GLY A 91 8.62 5.82 -17.60
CA GLY A 91 8.35 7.20 -17.19
C GLY A 91 7.09 7.40 -16.35
N CYS A 92 6.37 6.34 -15.99
CA CYS A 92 5.32 6.37 -14.96
C CYS A 92 5.87 5.97 -13.59
N ALA A 93 5.33 6.58 -12.55
CA ALA A 93 5.48 6.14 -11.17
C ALA A 93 4.20 6.49 -10.41
N ILE A 94 3.78 5.61 -9.49
CA ILE A 94 2.68 5.92 -8.59
C ILE A 94 3.19 6.89 -7.54
N VAL A 95 2.44 7.96 -7.32
CA VAL A 95 2.80 9.03 -6.40
C VAL A 95 1.63 9.29 -5.47
N GLU A 96 1.90 9.20 -4.17
CA GLU A 96 0.99 9.62 -3.12
C GLU A 96 1.49 10.94 -2.54
N ASP A 97 0.65 11.97 -2.59
CA ASP A 97 0.96 13.31 -2.07
C ASP A 97 -0.03 13.64 -0.96
N PHE A 98 0.45 13.59 0.28
CA PHE A 98 -0.31 13.95 1.47
C PHE A 98 -0.03 15.41 1.82
N THR A 99 -1.07 16.20 2.00
CA THR A 99 -1.01 17.58 2.49
C THR A 99 -1.88 17.76 3.71
N MET A 100 -1.41 18.55 4.67
CA MET A 100 -2.08 18.83 5.93
C MET A 100 -2.22 20.33 6.11
N GLU A 101 -3.43 20.77 6.45
CA GLU A 101 -3.72 22.14 6.83
C GLU A 101 -4.40 22.12 8.20
N GLU A 102 -3.80 22.81 9.18
CA GLU A 102 -4.33 22.89 10.54
C GLU A 102 -5.08 24.21 10.74
N GLU A 103 -6.31 24.12 11.24
CA GLU A 103 -7.14 25.26 11.62
C GLU A 103 -7.84 24.95 12.96
N ASP A 104 -7.66 25.82 13.95
CA ASP A 104 -8.29 25.73 15.28
C ASP A 104 -8.19 24.36 15.98
N GLY A 105 -7.05 23.67 15.81
CA GLY A 105 -6.79 22.36 16.42
C GLY A 105 -7.38 21.18 15.65
N THR A 106 -8.04 21.43 14.52
CA THR A 106 -8.51 20.44 13.54
C THR A 106 -7.53 20.41 12.36
N THR A 107 -7.27 19.24 11.80
CA THR A 107 -6.43 19.08 10.61
C THR A 107 -7.25 18.58 9.43
N LEU A 108 -7.21 19.32 8.32
CA LEU A 108 -7.64 18.84 7.02
C LEU A 108 -6.49 18.04 6.39
N LEU A 109 -6.65 16.73 6.31
CA LEU A 109 -5.73 15.83 5.62
C LEU A 109 -6.27 15.59 4.20
N ARG A 110 -5.45 15.88 3.19
CA ARG A 110 -5.73 15.55 1.78
C ARG A 110 -4.69 14.57 1.27
N LEU A 111 -5.12 13.62 0.46
CA LEU A 111 -4.28 12.73 -0.32
C LEU A 111 -4.61 12.86 -1.80
N VAL A 112 -3.59 13.01 -2.63
CA VAL A 112 -3.69 12.81 -4.08
C VAL A 112 -2.85 11.59 -4.46
N ASN A 113 -3.51 10.55 -4.96
CA ASN A 113 -2.84 9.37 -5.50
C ASN A 113 -2.86 9.43 -7.03
N SER A 114 -1.68 9.48 -7.64
CA SER A 114 -1.50 9.84 -9.06
C SER A 114 -0.47 8.96 -9.77
N GLY A 115 -0.41 9.09 -11.10
CA GLY A 115 0.55 8.32 -11.91
C GLY A 115 0.15 6.86 -12.16
N ILE A 116 -1.09 6.50 -11.84
CA ILE A 116 -1.65 5.17 -12.08
C ILE A 116 -1.95 5.04 -13.58
N PRO A 117 -1.41 4.05 -14.30
CA PRO A 117 -1.70 3.88 -15.72
C PRO A 117 -3.19 3.66 -16.00
N GLU A 118 -3.67 4.19 -17.14
CA GLU A 118 -5.04 3.99 -17.64
C GLU A 118 -5.25 2.63 -18.34
N THR A 119 -4.32 1.69 -18.19
CA THR A 119 -4.44 0.38 -18.84
C THR A 119 -5.31 -0.57 -18.02
N PRO A 120 -6.01 -1.54 -18.66
CA PRO A 120 -6.94 -2.43 -17.96
C PRO A 120 -6.32 -3.24 -16.81
N GLU A 121 -5.01 -3.53 -16.89
CA GLU A 121 -4.30 -4.25 -15.84
C GLU A 121 -4.22 -3.46 -14.53
N TRP A 122 -4.34 -2.14 -14.58
CA TRP A 122 -4.29 -1.23 -13.44
C TRP A 122 -5.68 -0.84 -12.92
N ASP A 123 -6.78 -1.25 -13.57
CA ASP A 123 -8.15 -0.93 -13.15
C ASP A 123 -8.46 -1.44 -11.74
N GLY A 124 -8.06 -2.68 -11.45
CA GLY A 124 -8.25 -3.27 -10.12
C GLY A 124 -7.46 -2.54 -9.04
N PHE A 125 -6.25 -2.08 -9.35
CA PHE A 125 -5.45 -1.28 -8.45
C PHE A 125 -6.13 0.07 -8.19
N PHE A 126 -6.52 0.79 -9.24
CA PHE A 126 -7.16 2.10 -9.14
C PHE A 126 -8.43 2.05 -8.28
N THR A 127 -9.37 1.17 -8.59
CA THR A 127 -10.63 1.06 -7.83
C THR A 127 -10.39 0.56 -6.41
N GLY A 128 -9.43 -0.35 -6.22
CA GLY A 128 -9.09 -0.89 -4.91
C GLY A 128 -8.44 0.15 -3.98
N THR A 129 -7.54 0.99 -4.49
CA THR A 129 -6.94 2.06 -3.71
C THR A 129 -7.92 3.20 -3.46
N ASP A 130 -8.71 3.59 -4.48
CA ASP A 130 -9.74 4.64 -4.36
C ASP A 130 -10.73 4.30 -3.24
N SER A 131 -11.37 3.13 -3.30
CA SER A 131 -12.28 2.69 -2.23
C SER A 131 -11.59 2.38 -0.89
N GLY A 132 -10.31 1.96 -0.93
CA GLY A 132 -9.55 1.67 0.27
C GLY A 132 -9.24 2.93 1.09
N TRP A 133 -8.87 4.03 0.41
CA TRP A 133 -8.47 5.27 1.06
C TRP A 133 -9.58 5.90 1.90
N ASP A 134 -10.82 5.85 1.44
CA ASP A 134 -11.97 6.32 2.22
C ASP A 134 -12.04 5.60 3.59
N GLY A 135 -11.97 4.26 3.59
CA GLY A 135 -12.02 3.48 4.83
C GLY A 135 -10.78 3.66 5.72
N TYR A 136 -9.60 3.84 5.12
CA TYR A 136 -8.37 4.13 5.85
C TYR A 136 -8.41 5.49 6.55
N PHE A 137 -8.97 6.50 5.89
CA PHE A 137 -9.10 7.84 6.45
C PHE A 137 -10.10 7.86 7.61
N GLU A 138 -11.25 7.20 7.46
CA GLU A 138 -12.21 7.06 8.56
C GLU A 138 -11.59 6.34 9.76
N PHE A 139 -10.91 5.22 9.54
CA PHE A 139 -10.24 4.49 10.62
C PHE A 139 -9.14 5.33 11.30
N LEU A 140 -8.36 6.07 10.52
CA LEU A 140 -7.33 6.98 11.04
C LEU A 140 -7.96 8.07 11.91
N ARG A 141 -9.03 8.73 11.44
CA ARG A 141 -9.74 9.75 12.21
C ARG A 141 -10.24 9.17 13.53
N ASP A 142 -10.98 8.08 13.47
CA ASP A 142 -11.59 7.48 14.66
C ASP A 142 -10.51 7.04 15.67
N MET A 143 -9.38 6.49 15.22
CA MET A 143 -8.26 6.14 16.10
C MET A 143 -7.64 7.38 16.78
N LEU A 144 -7.47 8.47 16.04
CA LEU A 144 -6.82 9.68 16.55
C LEU A 144 -7.74 10.47 17.48
N GLU A 145 -9.03 10.58 17.16
CA GLU A 145 -10.00 11.30 17.99
C GLU A 145 -10.33 10.56 19.29
N VAL A 146 -10.29 9.22 19.29
CA VAL A 146 -10.45 8.42 20.52
C VAL A 146 -9.17 8.41 21.36
N GLY A 147 -8.00 8.56 20.72
CA GLY A 147 -6.69 8.51 21.39
C GLY A 147 -6.24 9.83 22.04
N ASP A 148 -6.90 10.96 21.77
CA ASP A 148 -6.51 12.28 22.29
C ASP A 148 -6.99 12.51 23.75
N ASP A 149 -7.78 11.60 24.34
CA ASP A 149 -8.10 11.62 25.78
C ASP A 149 -6.92 11.14 26.68
N ASP A 150 -5.86 10.56 26.09
CA ASP A 150 -4.68 10.06 26.81
C ASP A 150 -3.44 10.97 26.65
N GLU A 151 -3.59 12.25 27.03
CA GLU A 151 -2.46 13.10 27.49
C GLU A 151 -1.90 12.59 28.84
N THR A 152 -1.68 11.27 28.99
CA THR A 152 -1.12 10.69 30.22
C THR A 152 -0.27 9.43 30.01
N ASP A 153 0.37 9.18 28.86
CA ASP A 153 1.39 8.10 28.84
C ASP A 153 2.41 8.18 27.70
N LEU A 154 3.21 9.24 27.64
CA LEU A 154 4.55 9.15 27.03
C LEU A 154 5.58 9.67 28.03
N GLY A 155 5.60 8.98 29.17
CA GLY A 155 6.64 9.07 30.18
C GLY A 155 8.02 8.83 29.56
N ILE A 156 8.93 9.72 29.92
CA ILE A 156 10.36 9.45 29.98
C ILE A 156 10.52 8.24 30.91
N GLU A 157 10.92 7.08 30.40
CA GLU A 157 11.48 6.03 31.25
C GLU A 157 12.76 5.46 30.61
N GLU A 158 13.81 5.60 31.41
CA GLU A 158 15.15 5.07 31.24
C GLU A 158 15.16 3.53 31.25
N ASP A 159 16.26 3.01 30.73
CA ASP A 159 16.72 1.62 30.76
C ASP A 159 16.34 0.85 32.05
N ASP A 160 15.67 -0.32 31.93
CA ASP A 160 15.98 -1.49 32.74
C ASP A 160 15.40 -2.79 32.12
N SER A 161 16.02 -3.92 32.46
CA SER A 161 15.95 -5.19 31.77
C SER A 161 14.71 -6.06 32.08
N ALA A 162 14.36 -6.89 31.08
CA ALA A 162 13.85 -8.27 31.21
C ALA A 162 12.48 -8.53 31.86
N ARG A 163 11.48 -8.87 31.03
CA ARG A 163 10.63 -10.08 31.24
C ARG A 163 9.68 -10.38 30.06
N ALA A 164 9.79 -11.59 29.51
CA ALA A 164 8.66 -12.33 28.94
C ALA A 164 8.13 -13.30 30.05
N PRO A 165 6.93 -13.93 30.00
CA PRO A 165 6.17 -14.28 28.79
C PRO A 165 4.61 -14.33 28.90
N ARG A 166 3.99 -14.71 27.75
CA ARG A 166 2.74 -15.50 27.52
C ARG A 166 1.46 -14.80 27.02
N ALA A 167 1.23 -15.02 25.72
CA ALA A 167 0.01 -15.50 25.02
C ALA A 167 -1.39 -15.27 25.62
N SER A 168 -2.32 -14.72 24.83
CA SER A 168 -3.44 -15.46 24.20
C SER A 168 -4.46 -14.51 23.55
N GLY A 169 -5.00 -14.89 22.38
CA GLY A 169 -6.40 -14.64 22.05
C GLY A 169 -6.75 -13.47 21.12
N ALA A 170 -7.34 -13.84 19.97
CA ALA A 170 -8.20 -13.03 19.10
C ALA A 170 -7.55 -11.91 18.26
N LYS A 171 -6.90 -12.31 17.16
CA LYS A 171 -6.68 -11.42 16.01
C LYS A 171 -8.00 -11.30 15.23
N GLN A 172 -8.67 -10.16 15.36
CA GLN A 172 -9.74 -9.77 14.45
C GLN A 172 -9.08 -9.49 13.09
N SER A 173 -9.57 -10.19 12.07
CA SER A 173 -9.10 -10.09 10.69
C SER A 173 -9.33 -8.67 10.17
N GLY A 174 -8.26 -7.92 9.95
CA GLY A 174 -8.30 -6.67 9.20
C GLY A 174 -8.73 -6.92 7.75
N PRO A 175 -9.32 -5.92 7.07
CA PRO A 175 -9.78 -6.07 5.70
C PRO A 175 -8.61 -6.28 4.74
N ARG A 176 -8.82 -7.23 3.83
CA ARG A 176 -7.87 -7.69 2.80
C ARG A 176 -7.66 -6.57 1.75
N PRO A 177 -6.43 -6.18 1.41
CA PRO A 177 -6.16 -5.40 0.21
C PRO A 177 -6.57 -6.20 -1.04
N PRO A 178 -6.84 -5.51 -2.16
CA PRO A 178 -7.33 -6.14 -3.39
C PRO A 178 -6.36 -7.25 -3.85
N ASP A 179 -6.91 -8.45 -4.00
CA ASP A 179 -6.21 -9.67 -4.44
C ASP A 179 -5.54 -9.40 -5.80
N ALA A 180 -4.22 -9.14 -5.78
CA ALA A 180 -3.40 -9.13 -6.98
C ALA A 180 -3.42 -10.54 -7.55
N GLY A 181 -4.35 -10.75 -8.48
CA GLY A 181 -4.89 -12.05 -8.85
C GLY A 181 -3.85 -13.16 -8.93
N ARG A 182 -4.03 -14.17 -8.07
CA ARG A 182 -3.38 -15.47 -8.23
C ARG A 182 -3.69 -16.03 -9.62
N ARG A 183 -2.78 -15.82 -10.58
CA ARG A 183 -2.74 -16.61 -11.81
C ARG A 183 -2.45 -18.06 -11.40
N ARG A 184 -3.49 -18.90 -11.44
CA ARG A 184 -3.32 -20.36 -11.52
C ARG A 184 -2.39 -20.65 -12.69
N ARG A 185 -1.17 -21.11 -12.38
CA ARG A 185 -0.27 -21.70 -13.36
C ARG A 185 -1.01 -22.89 -13.99
N GLN A 186 -1.27 -22.80 -15.29
CA GLN A 186 -1.53 -23.97 -16.13
C GLN A 186 -0.19 -24.64 -16.32
N ASP A 187 -0.01 -25.83 -15.73
CA ASP A 187 1.11 -26.71 -16.05
C ASP A 187 0.89 -27.29 -17.46
N GLY A 188 1.61 -26.73 -18.42
CA GLY A 188 1.80 -27.31 -19.73
C GLY A 188 2.85 -28.43 -19.67
N GLY A 189 2.39 -29.67 -19.59
CA GLY A 189 3.22 -30.86 -19.80
C GLY A 189 3.01 -31.43 -21.20
N ALA A 190 3.80 -30.98 -22.17
CA ALA A 190 3.85 -31.57 -23.51
C ALA A 190 4.46 -32.98 -23.47
N ARG A 191 3.79 -33.97 -24.08
CA ARG A 191 4.42 -35.21 -24.58
C ARG A 191 3.84 -35.53 -25.96
N PRO A 192 4.64 -35.57 -27.03
CA PRO A 192 4.21 -36.13 -28.31
C PRO A 192 4.59 -37.61 -28.34
N HIS A 193 3.62 -38.53 -28.50
CA HIS A 193 3.94 -39.88 -28.92
C HIS A 193 2.79 -40.61 -29.66
N ARG A 194 3.00 -40.70 -30.98
CA ARG A 194 2.76 -41.84 -31.87
C ARG A 194 1.34 -42.11 -32.43
N PRO A 195 1.19 -42.22 -33.76
CA PRO A 195 -0.06 -42.65 -34.41
C PRO A 195 -0.19 -44.18 -34.48
N PRO A 196 -1.40 -44.76 -34.44
CA PRO A 196 -1.61 -46.14 -34.85
C PRO A 196 -1.70 -46.28 -36.37
N ARG A 197 -1.23 -47.44 -36.83
CA ARG A 197 -0.82 -47.79 -38.18
C ARG A 197 -1.98 -48.10 -39.13
N ARG A 198 -1.69 -47.85 -40.41
CA ARG A 198 -2.37 -48.28 -41.63
C ARG A 198 -3.00 -49.68 -41.54
N GLN A 199 -4.28 -49.75 -41.90
CA GLN A 199 -4.88 -50.97 -42.44
C GLN A 199 -4.45 -51.13 -43.90
N THR A 200 -4.02 -52.33 -44.22
CA THR A 200 -3.41 -52.76 -45.49
C THR A 200 -4.43 -52.83 -46.61
N ASP A 201 -4.17 -52.07 -47.67
CA ASP A 201 -4.70 -52.34 -49.01
C ASP A 201 -3.77 -53.39 -49.66
N ARG A 202 -4.32 -54.55 -50.03
CA ARG A 202 -3.61 -55.59 -50.79
C ARG A 202 -4.42 -55.88 -52.04
N PHE A 203 -3.95 -55.31 -53.15
CA PHE A 203 -4.42 -55.58 -54.51
C PHE A 203 -3.75 -56.82 -55.12
N SER A 204 -4.59 -57.62 -55.79
CA SER A 204 -4.35 -58.35 -57.06
C SER A 204 -3.37 -59.55 -57.10
N PRO A 205 -3.40 -60.42 -58.12
CA PRO A 205 -3.74 -60.21 -59.54
C PRO A 205 -5.23 -60.16 -59.89
#